data_AF-K1TM50-F1
#
_entry.id   AF-K1TM50-F1
#
_cell.length_a   1.000
_cell.length_b   1.000
_cell.length_c   1.000
_cell.angle_alpha   90.00
_cell.angle_beta   90.00
_cell.angle_gamma   90.00
#
_symmetry.space_group_name_H-M   'P 1'
#
loop_
_entity.id
_entity.type
_entity.pdbx_description
1 polymer ?
#
loop_
_entity_poly.entity_id
_entity_poly.type
_entity_poly.pdbx_seq_one_letter_code
_entity_poly.pdbx_strand_id
1 'polypeptide(L)'
;MSGRYDKAIVSVVVDKALYSFDNEFDYYLPQGVKASIGQRVIVPFGKGGKKRVGLVTGFKQNADYGRLKDIYCVINDGVILGDEALRL
;
A
#
# COMPACT_ATOMS: atom_id res chain seq x y z
N MET A 1 23.50 12.92 -6.76
CA MET A 1 22.42 13.32 -5.83
C MET A 1 21.64 12.09 -5.37
N SER A 2 22.31 11.15 -4.69
CA SER A 2 21.73 9.88 -4.24
C SER A 2 21.44 9.95 -2.74
N GLY A 3 20.19 10.18 -2.37
CA GLY A 3 19.85 10.14 -0.96
C GLY A 3 18.40 10.48 -0.72
N ARG A 4 17.50 9.49 -0.78
CA ARG A 4 16.30 9.51 0.07
C ARG A 4 15.39 8.28 0.16
N TYR A 5 15.59 7.18 -0.58
CA TYR A 5 14.55 6.12 -0.56
C TYR A 5 15.09 4.70 -0.47
N ASP A 6 15.62 4.32 0.69
CA ASP A 6 15.56 2.91 1.17
C ASP A 6 14.13 2.59 1.67
N LYS A 7 13.11 2.99 0.91
CA LYS A 7 11.70 2.72 1.23
C LYS A 7 11.19 1.70 0.23
N ALA A 8 10.75 0.54 0.73
CA ALA A 8 10.10 -0.45 -0.11
C ALA A 8 8.82 0.14 -0.73
N ILE A 9 8.55 -0.19 -1.99
CA ILE A 9 7.30 0.19 -2.67
C ILE A 9 6.30 -0.94 -2.48
N VAL A 10 5.08 -0.59 -2.08
CA VAL A 10 4.01 -1.53 -1.76
C VAL A 10 2.79 -1.17 -2.58
N SER A 11 2.22 -2.16 -3.26
CA SER A 11 0.97 -2.03 -4.00
C SER A 11 -0.20 -2.35 -3.08
N VAL A 12 -1.20 -1.47 -3.08
CA VAL A 12 -2.30 -1.46 -2.12
C VAL A 12 -3.62 -1.23 -2.83
N VAL A 13 -4.59 -2.11 -2.61
CA VAL A 13 -5.99 -1.84 -2.95
C VAL A 13 -6.65 -1.10 -1.79
N VAL A 14 -7.43 -0.05 -2.09
CA VAL A 14 -7.97 0.86 -1.08
C VAL A 14 -9.48 0.63 -0.91
N ASP A 15 -9.91 0.39 0.33
CA ASP A 15 -11.32 0.18 0.66
C ASP A 15 -12.19 1.38 0.28
N LYS A 16 -13.37 1.11 -0.30
CA LYS A 16 -14.39 2.10 -0.71
C LYS A 16 -13.83 3.22 -1.60
N ALA A 17 -12.95 2.89 -2.53
CA ALA A 17 -12.61 3.81 -3.61
C ALA A 17 -13.88 4.11 -4.43
N LEU A 18 -14.23 5.39 -4.58
CA LEU A 18 -15.46 5.87 -5.24
C LEU A 18 -15.59 5.47 -6.72
N TYR A 19 -14.53 4.93 -7.31
CA TYR A 19 -14.49 4.43 -8.67
C TYR A 19 -14.25 2.93 -8.63
N SER A 20 -15.17 2.18 -9.24
CA SER A 20 -15.21 0.71 -9.39
C SER A 20 -14.09 0.15 -10.27
N PHE A 21 -12.90 0.72 -10.23
CA PHE A 21 -11.74 0.15 -10.88
C PHE A 21 -10.93 -0.57 -9.81
N ASP A 22 -10.67 -1.85 -10.03
CA ASP A 22 -9.77 -2.71 -9.26
C ASP A 22 -8.31 -2.22 -9.39
N ASN A 23 -8.08 -0.95 -9.05
CA ASN A 23 -6.78 -0.31 -9.20
C ASN A 23 -6.00 -0.47 -7.91
N GLU A 24 -4.80 -1.03 -8.06
CA GLU A 24 -3.77 -0.94 -7.05
C GLU A 24 -3.14 0.46 -7.07
N PHE A 25 -2.80 0.96 -5.89
CA PHE A 25 -2.07 2.20 -5.71
C PHE A 25 -0.74 1.91 -5.02
N ASP A 26 0.34 2.44 -5.58
CA ASP A 26 1.66 2.27 -5.02
C ASP A 26 1.93 3.30 -3.91
N TYR A 27 2.53 2.84 -2.82
CA TYR A 27 2.93 3.66 -1.68
C TYR A 27 4.35 3.32 -1.24
N TYR A 28 5.00 4.26 -0.56
CA TYR A 28 6.21 3.96 0.18
C TYR A 28 5.88 3.34 1.53
N LEU A 29 6.55 2.25 1.87
CA LEU A 29 6.59 1.72 3.22
C LEU A 29 7.60 2.53 4.04
N PRO A 30 7.21 3.08 5.21
CA PRO A 30 8.16 3.78 6.07
C PRO A 30 9.32 2.86 6.49
N GLN A 31 10.52 3.43 6.63
CA GLN A 31 11.71 2.69 7.03
C GLN A 31 11.48 1.99 8.38
N GLY A 32 11.90 0.72 8.49
CA GLY A 32 11.75 -0.08 9.71
C GLY A 32 10.36 -0.68 9.93
N VAL A 33 9.37 -0.31 9.10
CA VAL A 33 8.05 -0.95 9.11
C VAL A 33 8.07 -2.20 8.25
N LYS A 34 7.51 -3.30 8.76
CA LYS A 34 7.30 -4.54 8.01
C LYS A 34 5.83 -4.68 7.64
N ALA A 35 5.57 -5.18 6.45
CA ALA A 35 4.24 -5.53 5.97
C ALA A 35 4.32 -6.87 5.22
N SER A 36 3.19 -7.55 5.10
CA SER A 36 3.03 -8.76 4.30
C SER A 36 1.91 -8.58 3.28
N ILE A 37 1.97 -9.33 2.18
CA ILE A 37 0.83 -9.48 1.27
C ILE A 37 -0.37 -9.99 2.08
N GLY A 38 -1.55 -9.42 1.82
CA GLY A 38 -2.78 -9.73 2.55
C GLY A 38 -2.92 -9.07 3.93
N GLN A 39 -1.97 -8.22 4.33
CA GLN A 39 -2.06 -7.43 5.56
C GLN A 39 -2.73 -6.08 5.30
N ARG A 40 -3.49 -5.58 6.28
CA ARG A 40 -4.14 -4.28 6.18
C ARG A 40 -3.22 -3.13 6.55
N VAL A 41 -3.43 -2.00 5.91
CA VAL A 41 -2.67 -0.75 6.11
C VAL A 41 -3.60 0.46 6.18
N ILE A 42 -3.12 1.54 6.79
CA ILE A 42 -3.77 2.86 6.72
C ILE A 42 -3.00 3.74 5.74
N VAL A 43 -3.67 4.24 4.70
CA VAL A 43 -3.06 5.02 3.62
C VAL A 43 -3.73 6.37 3.41
N PRO A 44 -2.99 7.38 2.92
CA PRO A 44 -3.59 8.62 2.44
C PRO A 44 -4.21 8.43 1.05
N PHE A 45 -5.51 8.67 0.91
CA PHE A 45 -6.22 8.52 -0.36
C PHE A 45 -7.04 9.75 -0.76
N GLY A 46 -7.10 10.00 -2.07
CA GLY A 46 -7.85 11.11 -2.67
C GLY A 46 -7.37 12.52 -2.30
N LYS A 47 -8.24 13.50 -2.56
CA LYS A 47 -8.01 14.92 -2.26
C LYS A 47 -7.94 15.14 -0.75
N GLY A 48 -6.90 15.81 -0.29
CA GLY A 48 -6.66 16.07 1.14
C GLY A 48 -6.07 14.90 1.92
N GLY A 49 -5.77 13.77 1.27
CA GLY A 49 -5.07 12.65 1.94
C GLY A 49 -5.87 12.01 3.07
N LYS A 50 -7.18 11.83 2.88
CA LYS A 50 -8.04 11.20 3.89
C LYS A 50 -7.50 9.79 4.21
N LYS A 51 -7.53 9.43 5.49
CA LYS A 51 -7.16 8.08 5.93
C LYS A 51 -8.16 7.07 5.39
N ARG A 52 -7.63 6.01 4.79
CA ARG A 52 -8.39 4.86 4.30
C ARG A 52 -7.69 3.57 4.72
N VAL A 53 -8.47 2.53 4.91
CA VAL A 53 -7.95 1.17 5.02
C VAL A 53 -7.59 0.72 3.61
N GLY A 54 -6.46 0.05 3.48
CA GLY A 54 -6.09 -0.69 2.28
C GLY A 54 -5.56 -2.08 2.63
N LEU A 55 -5.40 -2.90 1.61
CA LEU A 55 -4.84 -4.24 1.70
C LEU A 55 -3.59 -4.29 0.81
N VAL A 56 -2.48 -4.78 1.37
CA VAL A 56 -1.25 -4.99 0.59
C VAL A 56 -1.45 -6.16 -0.37
N THR A 57 -1.19 -5.94 -1.65
CA THR A 57 -1.29 -6.97 -2.69
C THR A 57 0.06 -7.33 -3.30
N GLY A 58 1.08 -6.48 -3.15
CA GLY A 58 2.39 -6.76 -3.70
C GLY A 58 3.49 -5.79 -3.27
N PHE A 59 4.71 -6.09 -3.70
CA PHE A 59 5.90 -5.26 -3.53
C PHE A 59 6.53 -5.00 -4.89
N LYS A 60 7.05 -3.78 -5.09
CA LYS A 60 7.68 -3.36 -6.34
C LYS A 60 9.08 -2.79 -6.12
N GLN A 61 9.94 -2.95 -7.12
CA GLN A 61 11.24 -2.29 -7.16
C GLN A 61 11.15 -0.86 -7.69
N ASN A 62 10.20 -0.61 -8.60
CA ASN A 62 9.97 0.68 -9.23
C ASN A 62 8.47 0.96 -9.27
N ALA A 63 8.08 2.24 -9.25
CA ALA A 63 6.70 2.64 -9.47
C ALA A 63 6.56 3.35 -10.82
N ASP A 64 5.39 3.20 -11.43
CA ASP A 64 5.06 3.83 -12.71
C ASP A 64 4.90 5.36 -12.59
N TYR A 65 4.77 5.87 -11.35
CA TYR A 65 4.55 7.28 -11.04
C TYR A 65 5.64 7.85 -10.12
N GLY A 66 6.12 9.06 -10.43
CA GLY A 66 7.30 9.64 -9.79
C GLY A 66 7.13 10.21 -8.37
N ARG A 67 5.94 10.18 -7.77
CA ARG A 67 5.73 10.68 -6.39
C ARG A 67 4.69 9.88 -5.63
N LEU A 68 5.14 8.84 -4.93
CA LEU A 68 4.31 8.04 -4.04
C LEU A 68 4.12 8.74 -2.70
N LYS A 69 2.99 8.45 -2.05
CA LYS A 69 2.74 8.84 -0.66
C LYS A 69 3.26 7.75 0.27
N ASP A 70 3.55 8.10 1.52
CA ASP A 70 3.89 7.12 2.56
C ASP A 70 2.62 6.44 3.11
N ILE A 71 2.72 5.14 3.42
CA ILE A 71 1.75 4.45 4.28
C ILE A 71 1.80 5.09 5.67
N TYR A 72 0.64 5.36 6.28
CA TYR A 72 0.60 5.91 7.64
C TYR A 72 1.00 4.88 8.69
N CYS A 73 0.45 3.67 8.61
CA CYS A 73 0.81 2.55 9.46
C CYS A 73 0.32 1.22 8.88
N VAL A 74 0.91 0.13 9.38
CA VAL A 74 0.45 -1.24 9.17
C VAL A 74 -0.47 -1.62 10.35
N ILE A 75 -1.61 -2.24 10.06
CA ILE A 75 -2.54 -2.71 11.10
C ILE A 75 -1.99 -4.02 11.67
N ASN A 76 -1.98 -4.15 13.00
CA ASN A 76 -1.39 -5.30 13.70
C ASN A 76 -2.43 -6.41 13.98
N ASP A 77 -3.10 -6.85 12.92
CA ASP A 77 -4.11 -7.90 12.92
C ASP A 77 -3.68 -9.16 12.14
N GLY A 78 -2.44 -9.17 11.67
CA GLY A 78 -1.88 -10.26 10.85
C GLY A 78 -2.31 -10.20 9.40
N VAL A 79 -2.02 -11.28 8.67
CA VAL A 79 -2.48 -11.49 7.29
C VAL A 79 -3.92 -11.97 7.34
N ILE A 80 -4.84 -11.18 6.80
CA ILE A 80 -6.28 -11.50 6.82
C ILE A 80 -6.76 -12.16 5.53
N LEU A 81 -5.96 -12.06 4.46
CA LEU A 81 -6.22 -12.64 3.15
C LEU A 81 -4.96 -13.38 2.69
N GLY A 82 -5.03 -14.71 2.63
CA GLY A 82 -3.91 -15.51 2.14
C GLY A 82 -3.73 -15.39 0.62
N ASP A 83 -2.55 -15.78 0.13
CA ASP A 83 -2.18 -15.73 -1.29
C ASP A 83 -3.18 -16.42 -2.22
N GLU A 84 -3.78 -17.53 -1.78
CA GLU A 84 -4.79 -18.26 -2.58
C GLU A 84 -6.00 -17.38 -2.88
N ALA A 85 -6.52 -16.68 -1.87
CA ALA A 85 -7.69 -15.81 -2.01
C ALA A 85 -7.41 -14.55 -2.85
N LEU A 86 -6.14 -14.12 -2.95
CA LEU A 86 -5.70 -12.99 -3.76
C LEU A 86 -5.53 -13.32 -5.25
N ARG A 87 -5.48 -14.60 -5.63
CA ARG A 87 -5.21 -15.06 -7.01
C ARG A 87 -6.43 -15.67 -7.71
N LEU A 88 -7.58 -15.71 -7.06
CA LEU A 88 -8.85 -16.18 -7.62
C LEU A 88 -9.49 -15.14 -8.54
#